data_AF-X0GYM5-F1
#
_entry.id   AF-X0GYM5-F1
#
_cell.length_a   1.000
_cell.length_b   1.000
_cell.length_c   1.000
_cell.angle_alpha   90.00
_cell.angle_beta   90.00
_cell.angle_gamma   90.00
#
_symmetry.space_group_name_H-M   'P 1'
#
loop_
_entity.id
_entity.type
_entity.pdbx_description
1 polymer ?
#
loop_
_entity_poly.entity_id
_entity_poly.type
_entity_poly.pdbx_seq_one_letter_code
_entity_poly.pdbx_strand_id
1 'polypeptide(L)'
;MSSEEKPKGYNWYTITEEELNKFAPPFLRDVPETPKEVECKLGGTWPTWVHGSFLRIGVGRFTIPLSEDDSKPRAVVQHLFDGLGLLHKFRMTQGRVFYMSRRTTEGVVRRAYKDGYLLTTRMGLNANTPLKEAQDPCSTLLGAQQSLYVPTGYAEPDSVNMNVQPRRGMHLPNDKNPYSRGTQSANPATEEILVHTDWNILQVCDARTLEPKRLLNYMDIDPELAGSGSCAHPPHDRKRGLTFNYLIDASGVLFVFALDVASNPAALVWKSPLPCRPCYTHALAMTDKYVVFVRNPVHLDLSDTTKGFADMMVCEHNSPTEFYILDKSDGKQ
;
A
#
# COMPACT_ATOMS: atom_id res chain seq x y z
N MET A 1 -8.12 16.86 32.90
CA MET A 1 -8.90 15.87 33.68
C MET A 1 -7.92 15.08 34.51
N SER A 2 -8.13 15.02 35.83
CA SER A 2 -7.33 14.16 36.71
C SER A 2 -7.62 12.69 36.38
N SER A 3 -6.74 11.79 36.77
CA SER A 3 -6.86 10.34 36.51
C SER A 3 -8.09 9.69 37.14
N GLU A 4 -8.81 10.39 38.02
CA GLU A 4 -9.90 9.84 38.84
C GLU A 4 -11.31 10.06 38.25
N GLU A 5 -11.44 10.85 37.17
CA GLU A 5 -12.74 11.13 36.51
C GLU A 5 -12.96 10.36 35.20
N LYS A 6 -12.49 9.10 35.08
CA LYS A 6 -12.56 8.37 33.80
C LYS A 6 -13.54 7.19 33.82
N PRO A 7 -14.46 7.07 32.84
CA PRO A 7 -15.44 6.00 32.79
C PRO A 7 -14.81 4.60 32.68
N LYS A 8 -15.45 3.62 33.31
CA LYS A 8 -15.13 2.19 33.13
C LYS A 8 -15.25 1.81 31.65
N GLY A 9 -14.18 1.30 31.04
CA GLY A 9 -14.16 0.85 29.63
C GLY A 9 -13.42 1.78 28.66
N TYR A 10 -12.94 2.94 29.10
CA TYR A 10 -12.13 3.84 28.27
C TYR A 10 -10.78 3.20 27.92
N ASN A 11 -10.55 2.90 26.63
CA ASN A 11 -9.28 2.38 26.14
C ASN A 11 -8.32 3.55 25.88
N TRP A 12 -7.22 3.63 26.63
CA TRP A 12 -6.22 4.70 26.57
C TRP A 12 -5.48 4.77 25.23
N TYR A 13 -5.65 3.75 24.37
CA TYR A 13 -4.99 3.66 23.08
C TYR A 13 -5.86 4.12 21.90
N THR A 14 -7.05 4.66 22.16
CA THR A 14 -7.94 5.13 21.10
C THR A 14 -8.18 6.63 21.21
N ILE A 15 -7.80 7.37 20.17
CA ILE A 15 -8.03 8.81 20.07
C ILE A 15 -9.27 9.14 19.23
N THR A 16 -9.95 10.20 19.61
CA THR A 16 -11.03 10.85 18.86
C THR A 16 -10.48 11.75 17.74
N GLU A 17 -11.35 12.16 16.81
CA GLU A 17 -11.00 13.16 15.79
C GLU A 17 -10.59 14.51 16.41
N GLU A 18 -11.26 14.92 17.49
CA GLU A 18 -10.90 16.15 18.22
C GLU A 18 -9.47 16.05 18.78
N GLU A 19 -9.14 14.93 19.44
CA GLU A 19 -7.81 14.70 20.00
C GLU A 19 -6.73 14.62 18.92
N LEU A 20 -7.00 13.95 17.79
CA LEU A 20 -6.11 13.96 16.63
C LEU A 20 -5.82 15.39 16.17
N ASN A 21 -6.87 16.19 15.96
CA ASN A 21 -6.73 17.57 15.50
C ASN A 21 -6.05 18.50 16.52
N LYS A 22 -6.21 18.21 17.81
CA LYS A 22 -5.62 18.99 18.90
C LYS A 22 -4.15 18.67 19.13
N PHE A 23 -3.79 17.39 19.14
CA PHE A 23 -2.48 16.92 19.62
C PHE A 23 -1.56 16.42 18.51
N ALA A 24 -2.07 15.93 17.37
CA ALA A 24 -1.22 15.46 16.30
C ALA A 24 -0.48 16.64 15.64
N PRO A 25 0.82 16.50 15.33
CA PRO A 25 1.53 17.47 14.51
C PRO A 25 0.80 17.75 13.19
N PRO A 26 0.91 18.97 12.61
CA PRO A 26 0.20 19.32 11.38
C PRO A 26 0.42 18.37 10.19
N PHE A 27 1.57 17.69 10.14
CA PHE A 27 1.91 16.73 9.09
C PHE A 27 1.33 15.31 9.31
N LEU A 28 0.60 15.09 10.41
CA LEU A 28 -0.16 13.86 10.70
C LEU A 28 -1.66 14.16 10.77
N ARG A 29 -2.15 15.03 9.88
CA ARG A 29 -3.57 15.42 9.78
C ARG A 29 -4.06 15.25 8.36
N ASP A 30 -5.37 15.24 8.23
CA ASP A 30 -6.06 15.21 6.95
C ASP A 30 -5.70 16.42 6.10
N VAL A 31 -5.47 16.19 4.82
CA VAL A 31 -5.22 17.24 3.84
C VAL A 31 -6.15 17.08 2.63
N PRO A 32 -6.58 18.20 2.02
CA PRO A 32 -7.29 18.14 0.76
C PRO A 32 -6.33 17.71 -0.36
N GLU A 33 -6.88 17.11 -1.42
CA GLU A 33 -6.14 16.95 -2.68
C GLU A 33 -6.09 18.24 -3.49
N THR A 34 -5.16 18.32 -4.44
CA THR A 34 -5.02 19.41 -5.40
C THR A 34 -5.12 18.82 -6.82
N PRO A 35 -6.34 18.50 -7.31
CA PRO A 35 -6.53 17.73 -8.53
C PRO A 35 -6.27 18.55 -9.80
N LYS A 36 -6.35 19.89 -9.69
CA LYS A 36 -5.93 20.82 -10.73
C LYS A 36 -4.50 21.25 -10.46
N GLU A 37 -3.65 21.12 -11.47
CA GLU A 37 -2.25 21.49 -11.35
C GLU A 37 -2.08 23.00 -11.08
N VAL A 38 -1.22 23.32 -10.11
CA VAL A 38 -0.91 24.70 -9.70
C VAL A 38 0.58 24.98 -9.84
N GLU A 39 0.95 26.19 -10.25
CA GLU A 39 2.35 26.60 -10.29
C GLU A 39 2.88 26.90 -8.88
N CYS A 40 4.03 26.35 -8.53
CA CYS A 40 4.66 26.54 -7.23
C CYS A 40 5.36 27.91 -7.17
N LYS A 41 5.26 28.58 -6.02
CA LYS A 41 6.12 29.73 -5.71
C LYS A 41 7.53 29.22 -5.39
N LEU A 42 8.52 29.68 -6.14
CA LEU A 42 9.90 29.21 -6.03
C LEU A 42 10.75 30.20 -5.24
N GLY A 43 11.64 29.68 -4.40
CA GLY A 43 12.77 30.43 -3.86
C GLY A 43 14.02 30.18 -4.71
N GLY A 44 14.75 31.24 -5.07
CA GLY A 44 15.94 31.15 -5.92
C GLY A 44 15.64 30.86 -7.39
N THR A 45 16.65 30.36 -8.12
CA THR A 45 16.55 30.06 -9.56
C THR A 45 16.59 28.56 -9.80
N TRP A 46 15.54 28.02 -10.42
CA TRP A 46 15.48 26.60 -10.76
C TRP A 46 16.22 26.31 -12.08
N PRO A 47 17.02 25.21 -12.15
CA PRO A 47 17.74 24.89 -13.37
C PRO A 47 16.79 24.52 -14.53
N THR A 48 17.07 25.04 -15.72
CA THR A 48 16.25 24.81 -16.92
C THR A 48 16.41 23.41 -17.51
N TRP A 49 17.52 22.72 -17.18
CA TRP A 49 17.79 21.36 -17.65
C TRP A 49 16.99 20.28 -16.90
N VAL A 50 16.41 20.61 -15.73
CA VAL A 50 15.55 19.67 -15.00
C VAL A 50 14.19 19.60 -15.71
N HIS A 51 13.95 18.46 -16.37
CA HIS A 51 12.72 18.19 -17.11
C HIS A 51 12.18 16.81 -16.73
N GLY A 52 11.00 16.76 -16.10
CA GLY A 52 10.39 15.50 -15.69
C GLY A 52 9.33 15.67 -14.61
N SER A 53 9.07 14.58 -13.88
CA SER A 53 8.15 14.58 -12.75
C SER A 53 8.77 13.86 -11.55
N PHE A 54 8.65 14.46 -10.37
CA PHE A 54 8.94 13.83 -9.10
C PHE A 54 7.63 13.42 -8.43
N LEU A 55 7.52 12.12 -8.14
CA LEU A 55 6.33 11.51 -7.56
C LEU A 55 6.60 11.12 -6.11
N ARG A 56 5.65 11.37 -5.23
CA ARG A 56 5.62 10.85 -3.86
C ARG A 56 4.23 10.34 -3.55
N ILE A 57 4.15 9.32 -2.71
CA ILE A 57 2.89 8.95 -2.08
C ILE A 57 3.10 8.99 -0.57
N GLY A 58 2.03 9.25 0.15
CA GLY A 58 2.01 9.19 1.61
C GLY A 58 0.57 9.23 2.09
N VAL A 59 0.39 9.37 3.39
CA VAL A 59 -0.94 9.50 3.98
C VAL A 59 -1.48 10.91 3.77
N GLY A 60 -2.73 11.00 3.32
CA GLY A 60 -3.46 12.27 3.25
C GLY A 60 -4.80 12.29 3.98
N ARG A 61 -5.25 11.16 4.55
CA ARG A 61 -6.49 11.08 5.34
C ARG A 61 -6.37 10.05 6.48
N PHE A 62 -6.61 10.50 7.69
CA PHE A 62 -6.65 9.74 8.94
C PHE A 62 -8.06 9.62 9.51
N THR A 63 -8.99 10.53 9.17
CA THR A 63 -10.40 10.41 9.57
C THR A 63 -11.28 9.97 8.39
N ILE A 64 -11.90 8.79 8.54
CA ILE A 64 -12.71 8.17 7.51
C ILE A 64 -14.17 8.25 7.94
N PRO A 65 -15.02 8.93 7.17
CA PRO A 65 -16.44 9.00 7.47
C PRO A 65 -17.13 7.66 7.23
N LEU A 66 -18.14 7.36 8.06
CA LEU A 66 -18.89 6.09 8.06
C LEU A 66 -20.37 6.25 7.69
N SER A 67 -20.86 7.47 7.52
CA SER A 67 -22.18 7.77 6.97
C SER A 67 -22.13 9.08 6.17
N GLU A 68 -22.97 9.20 5.14
CA GLU A 68 -22.98 10.39 4.27
C GLU A 68 -23.48 11.66 4.98
N ASP A 69 -24.33 11.48 6.00
CA ASP A 69 -25.01 12.52 6.76
C ASP A 69 -24.35 12.83 8.11
N ASP A 70 -23.16 12.29 8.37
CA ASP A 70 -22.44 12.37 9.65
C ASP A 70 -23.26 11.86 10.86
N SER A 71 -24.32 11.07 10.65
CA SER A 71 -25.07 10.37 11.71
C SER A 71 -24.20 9.38 12.50
N LYS A 72 -23.08 8.92 11.93
CA LYS A 72 -22.10 8.06 12.59
C LYS A 72 -20.79 8.80 12.87
N PRO A 73 -20.17 8.58 14.04
CA PRO A 73 -18.81 9.05 14.29
C PRO A 73 -17.83 8.50 13.24
N ARG A 74 -16.83 9.30 12.87
CA ARG A 74 -15.80 8.93 11.90
C ARG A 74 -14.84 7.90 12.50
N ALA A 75 -14.38 6.96 11.69
CA ALA A 75 -13.28 6.08 12.06
C ALA A 75 -11.96 6.86 12.01
N VAL A 76 -11.18 6.82 13.09
CA VAL A 76 -9.87 7.47 13.18
C VAL A 76 -8.78 6.40 13.14
N VAL A 77 -7.97 6.41 12.08
CA VAL A 77 -6.80 5.53 12.00
C VAL A 77 -5.61 6.17 12.72
N GLN A 78 -4.94 5.37 13.55
CA GLN A 78 -3.89 5.87 14.46
C GLN A 78 -2.48 5.43 14.04
N HIS A 79 -2.38 4.49 13.10
CA HIS A 79 -1.10 4.03 12.58
C HIS A 79 -0.85 4.62 11.19
N LEU A 80 0.39 5.06 10.94
CA LEU A 80 0.78 5.74 9.69
C LEU A 80 0.43 4.89 8.46
N PHE A 81 0.68 3.58 8.50
CA PHE A 81 0.41 2.70 7.35
C PHE A 81 -1.06 2.40 7.08
N ASP A 82 -1.97 2.76 8.00
CA ASP A 82 -3.42 2.59 7.81
C ASP A 82 -4.09 3.84 7.24
N GLY A 83 -3.41 4.99 7.36
CA GLY A 83 -3.81 6.25 6.74
C GLY A 83 -3.98 6.12 5.23
N LEU A 84 -5.04 6.72 4.69
CA LEU A 84 -5.38 6.58 3.28
C LEU A 84 -4.45 7.40 2.38
N GLY A 85 -4.03 6.77 1.27
CA GLY A 85 -3.04 7.29 0.33
C GLY A 85 -3.44 8.58 -0.41
N LEU A 86 -2.47 9.49 -0.53
CA LEU A 86 -2.49 10.67 -1.37
C LEU A 86 -1.25 10.65 -2.27
N LEU A 87 -1.46 10.57 -3.58
CA LEU A 87 -0.40 10.60 -4.58
C LEU A 87 -0.11 12.06 -4.95
N HIS A 88 1.17 12.43 -4.92
CA HIS A 88 1.68 13.77 -5.19
C HIS A 88 2.59 13.75 -6.41
N LYS A 89 2.49 14.80 -7.23
CA LYS A 89 3.34 15.00 -8.40
C LYS A 89 3.84 16.43 -8.44
N PHE A 90 5.16 16.58 -8.56
CA PHE A 90 5.83 17.81 -8.94
C PHE A 90 6.32 17.67 -10.37
N ARG A 91 5.79 18.45 -11.31
CA ARG A 91 6.24 18.48 -12.70
C ARG A 91 7.21 19.65 -12.87
N MET A 92 8.42 19.37 -13.33
CA MET A 92 9.46 20.37 -13.54
C MET A 92 9.73 20.53 -15.04
N THR A 93 9.73 21.76 -15.52
CA THR A 93 10.07 22.08 -16.92
C THR A 93 10.49 23.54 -17.03
N GLN A 94 11.57 23.81 -17.77
CA GLN A 94 12.01 25.17 -18.11
C GLN A 94 12.16 26.11 -16.89
N GLY A 95 12.70 25.60 -15.78
CA GLY A 95 12.86 26.37 -14.54
C GLY A 95 11.56 26.65 -13.78
N ARG A 96 10.44 26.04 -14.16
CA ARG A 96 9.13 26.12 -13.49
C ARG A 96 8.78 24.79 -12.84
N VAL A 97 8.09 24.85 -11.71
CA VAL A 97 7.59 23.67 -11.00
C VAL A 97 6.10 23.79 -10.80
N PHE A 98 5.39 22.71 -11.10
CA PHE A 98 3.95 22.60 -10.95
C PHE A 98 3.61 21.45 -10.02
N TYR A 99 2.59 21.61 -9.18
CA TYR A 99 2.16 20.63 -8.20
C TYR A 99 0.72 20.19 -8.45
N MET A 100 0.47 18.91 -8.24
CA MET A 100 -0.87 18.35 -8.10
C MET A 100 -0.86 17.15 -7.14
N SER A 101 -2.03 16.80 -6.62
CA SER A 101 -2.23 15.56 -5.86
C SER A 101 -3.62 14.97 -6.07
N ARG A 102 -3.73 13.66 -5.84
CA ARG A 102 -4.98 12.90 -5.98
C ARG A 102 -5.06 11.80 -4.93
N ARG A 103 -6.23 11.66 -4.29
CA ARG A 103 -6.54 10.56 -3.38
C ARG A 103 -6.69 9.28 -4.18
N THR A 104 -6.09 8.21 -3.70
CA THR A 104 -6.06 6.93 -4.43
C THR A 104 -7.00 5.88 -3.85
N THR A 105 -7.85 6.26 -2.91
CA THR A 105 -8.58 5.35 -2.02
C THR A 105 -10.05 5.74 -1.81
N GLU A 106 -10.67 6.50 -2.73
CA GLU A 106 -12.07 6.89 -2.56
C GLU A 106 -13.03 5.69 -2.59
N GLY A 107 -12.64 4.56 -3.19
CA GLY A 107 -13.38 3.30 -3.12
C GLY A 107 -13.41 2.71 -1.70
N VAL A 108 -12.33 2.88 -0.91
CA VAL A 108 -12.30 2.51 0.51
C VAL A 108 -13.34 3.32 1.29
N VAL A 109 -13.48 4.61 0.98
CA VAL A 109 -14.37 5.53 1.67
C VAL A 109 -15.83 5.27 1.29
N ARG A 110 -16.11 5.07 0.00
CA ARG A 110 -17.44 4.64 -0.49
C ARG A 110 -17.90 3.35 0.20
N ARG A 111 -17.00 2.37 0.35
CA ARG A 111 -17.30 1.13 1.08
C ARG A 111 -17.57 1.41 2.56
N ALA A 112 -16.74 2.22 3.21
CA ALA A 112 -16.93 2.56 4.62
C ALA A 112 -18.26 3.28 4.89
N TYR A 113 -18.69 4.16 3.98
CA TYR A 113 -20.03 4.77 4.03
C TYR A 113 -21.15 3.75 3.93
N LYS A 114 -21.08 2.87 2.93
CA LYS A 114 -22.09 1.85 2.68
C LYS A 114 -22.23 0.87 3.85
N ASP A 115 -21.09 0.43 4.38
CA ASP A 115 -21.04 -0.64 5.36
C ASP A 115 -21.21 -0.07 6.78
N GLY A 116 -20.91 1.21 7.00
CA GLY A 116 -20.96 1.85 8.30
C GLY A 116 -19.78 1.52 9.22
N TYR A 117 -18.71 0.96 8.68
CA TYR A 117 -17.46 0.60 9.36
C TYR A 117 -16.29 0.52 8.39
N LEU A 118 -15.06 0.57 8.89
CA LEU A 118 -13.83 0.63 8.09
C LEU A 118 -13.10 -0.72 8.04
N LEU A 119 -12.89 -1.25 6.81
CA LEU A 119 -12.11 -2.48 6.55
C LEU A 119 -10.78 -2.17 5.86
N THR A 120 -9.88 -1.44 6.52
CA THR A 120 -8.54 -1.14 5.97
C THR A 120 -7.42 -1.09 7.01
N THR A 121 -7.71 -1.45 8.26
CA THR A 121 -6.74 -1.37 9.36
C THR A 121 -5.81 -2.57 9.28
N ARG A 122 -4.52 -2.34 9.01
CA ARG A 122 -3.52 -3.41 8.89
C ARG A 122 -2.58 -3.44 10.07
N MET A 123 -2.02 -2.30 10.41
CA MET A 123 -0.88 -2.20 11.34
C MET A 123 -1.29 -1.63 12.70
N GLY A 124 -2.28 -0.75 12.71
CA GLY A 124 -2.79 -0.11 13.90
C GLY A 124 -3.94 -0.86 14.55
N LEU A 125 -4.43 -0.26 15.62
CA LEU A 125 -5.64 -0.70 16.30
C LEU A 125 -6.85 -0.55 15.38
N ASN A 126 -7.77 -1.52 15.44
CA ASN A 126 -9.01 -1.48 14.70
C ASN A 126 -9.80 -0.21 15.01
N ALA A 127 -9.88 0.69 14.02
CA ALA A 127 -10.51 2.01 14.13
C ALA A 127 -12.02 1.96 14.42
N ASN A 128 -12.65 0.78 14.30
CA ASN A 128 -14.05 0.56 14.62
C ASN A 128 -14.28 0.24 16.11
N THR A 129 -13.25 -0.14 16.85
CA THR A 129 -13.34 -0.51 18.27
C THR A 129 -14.07 0.53 19.15
N PRO A 130 -13.80 1.85 19.05
CA PRO A 130 -14.53 2.84 19.84
C PRO A 130 -15.97 3.06 19.34
N LEU A 131 -16.33 2.53 18.17
CA LEU A 131 -17.59 2.82 17.48
C LEU A 131 -18.61 1.68 17.60
N LYS A 132 -18.34 0.66 18.42
CA LYS A 132 -19.19 -0.54 18.55
C LYS A 132 -20.66 -0.23 18.84
N GLU A 133 -20.93 0.81 19.62
CA GLU A 133 -22.30 1.23 19.95
C GLU A 133 -22.98 2.02 18.81
N ALA A 134 -22.19 2.58 17.89
CA ALA A 134 -22.66 3.30 16.71
C ALA A 134 -22.77 2.39 15.47
N GLN A 135 -22.38 1.12 15.59
CA GLN A 135 -22.50 0.12 14.54
C GLN A 135 -23.89 -0.54 14.59
N ASP A 136 -24.47 -0.79 13.41
CA ASP A 136 -25.74 -1.51 13.30
C ASP A 136 -25.57 -2.94 13.87
N PRO A 137 -26.51 -3.46 14.68
CA PRO A 137 -26.47 -4.82 15.20
C PRO A 137 -26.13 -5.91 14.16
N CYS A 138 -26.55 -5.75 12.90
CA CYS A 138 -26.21 -6.67 11.81
C CYS A 138 -24.73 -6.58 11.38
N SER A 139 -24.09 -5.42 11.52
CA SER A 139 -22.67 -5.20 11.21
C SER A 139 -21.73 -5.65 12.33
N THR A 140 -22.22 -5.73 13.57
CA THR A 140 -21.45 -6.12 14.76
C THR A 140 -21.07 -7.60 14.78
N LEU A 141 -21.86 -8.47 14.12
CA LEU A 141 -21.76 -9.93 14.26
C LEU A 141 -20.65 -10.60 13.42
N LEU A 142 -20.16 -9.97 12.35
CA LEU A 142 -19.11 -10.55 11.48
C LEU A 142 -18.12 -9.50 10.92
N GLY A 143 -18.56 -8.28 10.60
CA GLY A 143 -17.75 -7.28 9.88
C GLY A 143 -16.74 -6.53 10.75
N ALA A 144 -17.07 -6.24 12.01
CA ALA A 144 -16.21 -5.47 12.90
C ALA A 144 -14.96 -6.24 13.42
N GLN A 145 -14.93 -7.57 13.29
CA GLN A 145 -13.78 -8.40 13.69
C GLN A 145 -12.69 -8.45 12.61
N GLN A 146 -13.07 -8.37 11.33
CA GLN A 146 -12.11 -8.35 10.24
C GLN A 146 -11.53 -6.94 10.11
N SER A 147 -10.22 -6.80 10.28
CA SER A 147 -9.55 -5.48 10.17
C SER A 147 -9.05 -5.20 8.75
N LEU A 148 -8.85 -6.25 7.95
CA LEU A 148 -8.25 -6.20 6.62
C LEU A 148 -9.22 -6.65 5.52
N TYR A 149 -9.51 -5.76 4.57
CA TYR A 149 -10.15 -6.13 3.30
C TYR A 149 -9.12 -6.68 2.32
N VAL A 150 -9.31 -7.93 1.89
CA VAL A 150 -8.60 -8.52 0.75
C VAL A 150 -9.65 -8.83 -0.32
N PRO A 151 -9.61 -8.16 -1.48
CA PRO A 151 -10.57 -8.43 -2.54
C PRO A 151 -10.46 -9.87 -3.04
N THR A 152 -11.60 -10.55 -3.20
CA THR A 152 -11.68 -11.84 -3.90
C THR A 152 -12.08 -11.57 -5.35
N GLY A 153 -11.17 -11.83 -6.29
CA GLY A 153 -11.38 -11.52 -7.71
C GLY A 153 -11.14 -10.05 -8.05
N TYR A 154 -12.00 -9.48 -8.91
CA TYR A 154 -11.84 -8.11 -9.38
C TYR A 154 -12.42 -7.08 -8.42
N ALA A 155 -11.75 -5.93 -8.31
CA ALA A 155 -12.19 -4.82 -7.48
C ALA A 155 -11.89 -3.47 -8.13
N GLU A 156 -12.58 -2.42 -7.65
CA GLU A 156 -12.36 -1.06 -8.16
C GLU A 156 -10.92 -0.60 -7.94
N PRO A 157 -10.35 0.22 -8.86
CA PRO A 157 -8.97 0.71 -8.80
C PRO A 157 -8.56 1.39 -7.48
N ASP A 158 -9.52 1.97 -6.76
CA ASP A 158 -9.35 2.76 -5.54
C ASP A 158 -9.95 2.09 -4.29
N SER A 159 -10.21 0.78 -4.34
CA SER A 159 -10.86 0.01 -3.27
C SER A 159 -9.92 -0.55 -2.19
N VAL A 160 -8.61 -0.38 -2.37
CA VAL A 160 -7.56 -0.86 -1.47
C VAL A 160 -6.59 0.28 -1.18
N ASN A 161 -6.10 0.37 0.07
CA ASN A 161 -5.14 1.40 0.46
C ASN A 161 -3.71 1.04 -0.01
N MET A 162 -3.25 1.75 -1.03
CA MET A 162 -1.89 1.67 -1.59
C MET A 162 -1.21 3.01 -1.34
N ASN A 163 -0.24 3.05 -0.42
CA ASN A 163 0.26 4.31 0.14
C ASN A 163 1.76 4.32 0.45
N VAL A 164 2.55 3.36 -0.08
CA VAL A 164 3.96 3.24 0.29
C VAL A 164 4.91 3.79 -0.77
N GLN A 165 4.86 3.27 -2.00
CA GLN A 165 5.88 3.60 -3.00
C GLN A 165 5.29 3.74 -4.41
N PRO A 166 5.39 4.92 -5.05
CA PRO A 166 5.08 5.07 -6.47
C PRO A 166 6.30 4.68 -7.32
N ARG A 167 6.04 4.12 -8.49
CA ARG A 167 7.02 3.73 -9.50
C ARG A 167 6.50 4.01 -10.90
N ARG A 168 7.43 4.05 -11.85
CA ARG A 168 7.13 4.10 -13.27
C ARG A 168 6.30 2.87 -13.67
N GLY A 169 5.32 3.05 -14.55
CA GLY A 169 4.58 1.94 -15.13
C GLY A 169 5.48 0.97 -15.92
N MET A 170 5.00 -0.26 -16.07
CA MET A 170 5.59 -1.31 -16.91
C MET A 170 4.50 -1.93 -17.77
N HIS A 171 4.87 -2.63 -18.83
CA HIS A 171 3.92 -3.34 -19.67
C HIS A 171 3.29 -4.49 -18.88
N LEU A 172 2.07 -4.28 -18.41
CA LEU A 172 1.30 -5.31 -17.71
C LEU A 172 0.48 -6.15 -18.70
N PRO A 173 0.09 -7.38 -18.34
CA PRO A 173 -0.86 -8.17 -19.11
C PRO A 173 -2.13 -7.39 -19.45
N ASN A 174 -2.83 -7.86 -20.47
CA ASN A 174 -4.12 -7.30 -20.88
C ASN A 174 -5.06 -7.25 -19.69
N ASP A 175 -5.62 -6.07 -19.46
CA ASP A 175 -6.58 -5.87 -18.40
C ASP A 175 -7.84 -6.72 -18.59
N LYS A 176 -8.21 -7.43 -17.52
CA LYS A 176 -9.42 -8.26 -17.46
C LYS A 176 -10.38 -7.78 -16.38
N ASN A 177 -10.01 -6.76 -15.61
CA ASN A 177 -10.81 -6.26 -14.51
C ASN A 177 -11.94 -5.35 -15.04
N PRO A 178 -13.22 -5.75 -14.89
CA PRO A 178 -14.36 -4.99 -15.43
C PRO A 178 -14.61 -3.67 -14.69
N TYR A 179 -13.99 -3.46 -13.52
CA TYR A 179 -14.08 -2.22 -12.75
C TYR A 179 -12.98 -1.23 -13.10
N SER A 180 -12.02 -1.60 -13.94
CA SER A 180 -10.98 -0.70 -14.43
C SER A 180 -11.59 0.51 -15.14
N ARG A 181 -10.89 1.64 -15.02
CA ARG A 181 -11.29 2.94 -15.54
C ARG A 181 -10.30 3.40 -16.61
N GLY A 182 -10.83 3.98 -17.68
CA GLY A 182 -10.02 4.44 -18.81
C GLY A 182 -9.44 3.28 -19.63
N THR A 183 -8.38 3.57 -20.38
CA THR A 183 -7.71 2.59 -21.25
C THR A 183 -6.33 2.24 -20.73
N GLN A 184 -5.93 0.97 -20.84
CA GLN A 184 -4.54 0.57 -20.61
C GLN A 184 -3.62 1.29 -21.60
N SER A 185 -2.55 1.90 -21.09
CA SER A 185 -1.60 2.64 -21.92
C SER A 185 -0.75 1.70 -22.79
N ALA A 186 -0.46 2.12 -24.03
CA ALA A 186 0.54 1.50 -24.89
C ALA A 186 1.98 1.86 -24.49
N ASN A 187 2.17 2.97 -23.75
CA ASN A 187 3.44 3.45 -23.23
C ASN A 187 3.36 3.68 -21.71
N PRO A 188 3.13 2.61 -20.92
CA PRO A 188 2.90 2.70 -19.47
C PRO A 188 4.09 3.31 -18.74
N ALA A 189 5.29 3.19 -19.31
CA ALA A 189 6.48 3.78 -18.75
C ALA A 189 6.36 5.32 -18.64
N THR A 190 5.70 6.01 -19.55
CA THR A 190 5.51 7.48 -19.44
C THR A 190 4.13 7.89 -18.98
N GLU A 191 3.13 7.02 -19.16
CA GLU A 191 1.71 7.37 -19.00
C GLU A 191 1.05 6.71 -17.78
N GLU A 192 1.73 5.78 -17.11
CA GLU A 192 1.21 5.09 -15.94
C GLU A 192 2.18 5.11 -14.75
N ILE A 193 1.60 5.07 -13.55
CA ILE A 193 2.30 5.01 -12.27
C ILE A 193 1.83 3.73 -11.57
N LEU A 194 2.77 2.93 -11.09
CA LEU A 194 2.48 1.79 -10.21
C LEU A 194 2.64 2.23 -8.76
N VAL A 195 1.60 2.07 -7.96
CA VAL A 195 1.62 2.31 -6.53
C VAL A 195 1.68 0.97 -5.83
N HIS A 196 2.71 0.80 -5.01
CA HIS A 196 2.99 -0.41 -4.24
C HIS A 196 2.63 -0.23 -2.76
N THR A 197 2.41 -1.38 -2.14
CA THR A 197 2.33 -1.58 -0.69
C THR A 197 3.03 -2.90 -0.35
N ASP A 198 3.14 -3.26 0.93
CA ASP A 198 3.65 -4.58 1.33
C ASP A 198 2.66 -5.75 1.13
N TRP A 199 1.95 -5.73 0.01
CA TRP A 199 0.96 -6.74 -0.36
C TRP A 199 0.99 -6.95 -1.86
N ASN A 200 0.63 -8.14 -2.31
CA ASN A 200 0.81 -8.60 -3.69
C ASN A 200 -0.08 -7.92 -4.74
N ILE A 201 -0.67 -6.77 -4.40
CA ILE A 201 -1.54 -5.96 -5.26
C ILE A 201 -0.74 -4.78 -5.82
N LEU A 202 -1.03 -4.40 -7.05
CA LEU A 202 -0.48 -3.27 -7.76
C LEU A 202 -1.65 -2.35 -8.15
N GLN A 203 -1.57 -1.08 -7.75
CA GLN A 203 -2.51 -0.07 -8.22
C GLN A 203 -1.86 0.72 -9.36
N VAL A 204 -2.53 0.76 -10.50
CA VAL A 204 -2.11 1.57 -11.65
C VAL A 204 -2.86 2.90 -11.61
N CYS A 205 -2.13 4.00 -11.63
CA CYS A 205 -2.67 5.35 -11.76
C CYS A 205 -2.25 6.00 -13.08
N ASP A 206 -3.07 6.91 -13.59
CA ASP A 206 -2.73 7.76 -14.73
C ASP A 206 -1.57 8.71 -14.39
N ALA A 207 -0.51 8.77 -15.18
CA ALA A 207 0.64 9.62 -14.88
C ALA A 207 0.35 11.12 -15.06
N ARG A 208 -0.68 11.49 -15.82
CA ARG A 208 -1.09 12.88 -16.04
C ARG A 208 -2.07 13.35 -14.98
N THR A 209 -3.13 12.59 -14.69
CA THR A 209 -4.21 12.98 -13.77
C THR A 209 -4.05 12.44 -12.35
N LEU A 210 -3.15 11.46 -12.15
CA LEU A 210 -2.97 10.70 -10.90
C LEU A 210 -4.18 9.85 -10.49
N GLU A 211 -5.19 9.72 -11.36
CA GLU A 211 -6.38 8.93 -11.06
C GLU A 211 -6.08 7.42 -11.06
N PRO A 212 -6.59 6.66 -10.08
CA PRO A 212 -6.54 5.20 -10.12
C PRO A 212 -7.31 4.65 -11.32
N LYS A 213 -6.64 3.83 -12.14
CA LYS A 213 -7.17 3.23 -13.37
C LYS A 213 -7.41 1.73 -13.23
N ARG A 214 -6.49 1.00 -12.62
CA ARG A 214 -6.51 -0.46 -12.57
C ARG A 214 -6.03 -0.98 -11.22
N LEU A 215 -6.54 -2.14 -10.83
CA LEU A 215 -6.05 -2.91 -9.69
C LEU A 215 -5.84 -4.35 -10.17
N LEU A 216 -4.66 -4.89 -9.93
CA LEU A 216 -4.27 -6.25 -10.29
C LEU A 216 -3.29 -6.78 -9.24
N ASN A 217 -3.00 -8.07 -9.28
CA ASN A 217 -1.99 -8.67 -8.41
C ASN A 217 -0.93 -9.41 -9.26
N TYR A 218 0.12 -9.92 -8.61
CA TYR A 218 1.20 -10.61 -9.32
C TYR A 218 0.74 -11.90 -10.05
N MET A 219 -0.34 -12.55 -9.61
CA MET A 219 -0.88 -13.75 -10.27
C MET A 219 -1.53 -13.43 -11.63
N ASP A 220 -1.92 -12.18 -11.86
CA ASP A 220 -2.39 -11.72 -13.17
C ASP A 220 -1.24 -11.65 -14.19
N ILE A 221 0.00 -11.48 -13.72
CA ILE A 221 1.23 -11.53 -14.53
C ILE A 221 1.59 -12.98 -14.84
N ASP A 222 1.67 -13.82 -13.80
CA ASP A 222 1.97 -15.23 -13.94
C ASP A 222 1.26 -16.05 -12.86
N PRO A 223 0.50 -17.12 -13.19
CA PRO A 223 -0.19 -17.95 -12.21
C PRO A 223 0.71 -18.55 -11.12
N GLU A 224 2.00 -18.75 -11.37
CA GLU A 224 2.96 -19.23 -10.36
C GLU A 224 3.20 -18.21 -9.23
N LEU A 225 2.79 -16.96 -9.41
CA LEU A 225 2.86 -15.90 -8.41
C LEU A 225 1.58 -15.77 -7.57
N ALA A 226 0.73 -16.81 -7.56
CA ALA A 226 -0.36 -16.94 -6.62
C ALA A 226 0.16 -17.08 -5.18
N GLY A 227 -0.42 -16.29 -4.27
CA GLY A 227 -0.01 -16.28 -2.86
C GLY A 227 -0.33 -14.94 -2.20
N SER A 228 0.40 -14.64 -1.14
CA SER A 228 0.31 -13.41 -0.37
C SER A 228 1.71 -12.83 -0.15
N GLY A 229 1.80 -11.60 0.38
CA GLY A 229 3.07 -10.99 0.72
C GLY A 229 3.86 -10.50 -0.50
N SER A 230 4.44 -9.32 -0.35
CA SER A 230 5.44 -8.74 -1.23
C SER A 230 6.02 -7.54 -0.52
N CYS A 231 7.21 -7.10 -0.89
CA CYS A 231 7.75 -5.84 -0.37
C CYS A 231 7.23 -4.65 -1.18
N ALA A 232 7.06 -3.50 -0.52
CA ALA A 232 6.74 -2.25 -1.20
C ALA A 232 7.94 -1.65 -1.97
N HIS A 233 9.16 -2.07 -1.61
CA HIS A 233 10.41 -1.58 -2.20
C HIS A 233 11.18 -2.67 -2.99
N PRO A 234 10.62 -3.20 -4.09
CA PRO A 234 11.31 -4.21 -4.89
C PRO A 234 12.53 -3.59 -5.60
N PRO A 235 13.75 -4.13 -5.49
CA PRO A 235 14.90 -3.61 -6.21
C PRO A 235 14.71 -3.81 -7.72
N HIS A 236 15.18 -2.84 -8.51
CA HIS A 236 15.07 -2.84 -9.96
C HIS A 236 16.46 -2.76 -10.60
N ASP A 237 16.82 -3.79 -11.35
CA ASP A 237 18.06 -3.87 -12.12
C ASP A 237 17.81 -3.32 -13.54
N ARG A 238 18.13 -2.04 -13.73
CA ARG A 238 17.97 -1.34 -15.02
C ARG A 238 18.79 -1.96 -16.14
N LYS A 239 19.94 -2.59 -15.84
CA LYS A 239 20.82 -3.15 -16.85
C LYS A 239 20.24 -4.44 -17.43
N ARG A 240 19.61 -5.25 -16.58
CA ARG A 240 18.97 -6.51 -16.99
C ARG A 240 17.48 -6.37 -17.32
N GLY A 241 16.86 -5.24 -16.96
CA GLY A 241 15.42 -5.08 -17.07
C GLY A 241 14.64 -5.90 -16.04
N LEU A 242 15.27 -6.29 -14.93
CA LEU A 242 14.67 -7.18 -13.93
C LEU A 242 14.16 -6.42 -12.71
N THR A 243 13.06 -6.88 -12.13
CA THR A 243 12.59 -6.47 -10.81
C THR A 243 12.43 -7.70 -9.94
N PHE A 244 12.87 -7.62 -8.68
CA PHE A 244 12.81 -8.73 -7.74
C PHE A 244 11.83 -8.45 -6.63
N ASN A 245 11.05 -9.44 -6.24
CA ASN A 245 10.18 -9.36 -5.07
C ASN A 245 10.08 -10.75 -4.41
N TYR A 246 9.28 -10.87 -3.35
CA TYR A 246 9.00 -12.14 -2.69
C TYR A 246 7.50 -12.40 -2.64
N LEU A 247 7.14 -13.66 -2.42
CA LEU A 247 5.77 -14.09 -2.14
C LEU A 247 5.76 -15.24 -1.13
N ILE A 248 4.63 -15.43 -0.45
CA ILE A 248 4.34 -16.57 0.41
C ILE A 248 3.16 -17.30 -0.21
N ASP A 249 3.35 -18.55 -0.63
CA ASP A 249 2.29 -19.31 -1.29
C ASP A 249 1.25 -19.86 -0.30
N ALA A 250 0.22 -20.53 -0.82
CA ALA A 250 -0.84 -21.11 0.01
C ALA A 250 -0.37 -22.25 0.93
N SER A 251 0.81 -22.82 0.69
CA SER A 251 1.43 -23.84 1.57
C SER A 251 2.28 -23.22 2.68
N GLY A 252 2.43 -21.88 2.70
CA GLY A 252 3.26 -21.17 3.65
C GLY A 252 4.74 -21.20 3.31
N VAL A 253 5.12 -21.51 2.07
CA VAL A 253 6.53 -21.44 1.62
C VAL A 253 6.81 -20.04 1.10
N LEU A 254 7.92 -19.46 1.55
CA LEU A 254 8.40 -18.16 1.10
C LEU A 254 9.30 -18.33 -0.13
N PHE A 255 9.05 -17.53 -1.17
CA PHE A 255 9.83 -17.52 -2.40
C PHE A 255 10.34 -16.11 -2.70
N VAL A 256 11.52 -16.03 -3.31
CA VAL A 256 11.98 -14.85 -4.04
C VAL A 256 11.76 -15.11 -5.52
N PHE A 257 11.36 -14.10 -6.28
CA PHE A 257 11.17 -14.21 -7.72
C PHE A 257 11.74 -13.00 -8.46
N ALA A 258 12.02 -13.20 -9.74
CA ALA A 258 12.41 -12.15 -10.69
C ALA A 258 11.37 -12.01 -11.80
N LEU A 259 10.99 -10.77 -12.08
CA LEU A 259 10.22 -10.40 -13.25
C LEU A 259 11.11 -9.70 -14.27
N ASP A 260 11.01 -10.09 -15.53
CA ASP A 260 11.42 -9.25 -16.65
C ASP A 260 10.37 -8.16 -16.82
N VAL A 261 10.75 -6.92 -16.51
CA VAL A 261 9.89 -5.74 -16.66
C VAL A 261 10.24 -4.91 -17.89
N ALA A 262 11.23 -5.34 -18.67
CA ALA A 262 11.55 -4.80 -19.99
C ALA A 262 10.79 -5.52 -21.11
N SER A 263 10.30 -6.75 -20.87
CA SER A 263 9.40 -7.45 -21.77
C SER A 263 8.02 -6.79 -21.85
N ASN A 264 7.30 -7.06 -22.95
CA ASN A 264 5.95 -6.56 -23.17
C ASN A 264 5.02 -7.72 -23.56
N PRO A 265 4.21 -8.26 -22.61
CA PRO A 265 4.10 -7.85 -21.21
C PRO A 265 5.28 -8.32 -20.35
N ALA A 266 5.38 -7.78 -19.13
CA ALA A 266 6.25 -8.24 -18.07
C ALA A 266 6.01 -9.73 -17.78
N ALA A 267 7.06 -10.50 -17.49
CA ALA A 267 7.00 -11.95 -17.37
C ALA A 267 7.85 -12.48 -16.23
N LEU A 268 7.45 -13.61 -15.65
CA LEU A 268 8.24 -14.34 -14.66
C LEU A 268 9.50 -14.93 -15.32
N VAL A 269 10.66 -14.74 -14.68
CA VAL A 269 11.93 -15.33 -15.13
C VAL A 269 12.27 -16.56 -14.30
N TRP A 270 12.20 -16.43 -12.98
CA TRP A 270 12.43 -17.50 -12.04
C TRP A 270 11.74 -17.21 -10.71
N LYS A 271 11.47 -18.27 -9.94
CA LYS A 271 10.92 -18.26 -8.59
C LYS A 271 11.64 -19.33 -7.77
N SER A 272 12.26 -18.94 -6.66
CA SER A 272 13.10 -19.82 -5.84
C SER A 272 12.62 -19.85 -4.39
N PRO A 273 12.41 -21.05 -3.79
CA PRO A 273 12.00 -21.16 -2.40
C PRO A 273 13.15 -20.78 -1.47
N LEU A 274 12.83 -20.12 -0.36
CA LEU A 274 13.75 -19.90 0.75
C LEU A 274 13.47 -20.91 1.86
N PRO A 275 14.49 -21.59 2.41
CA PRO A 275 14.33 -22.55 3.50
C PRO A 275 14.17 -21.83 4.85
N CYS A 276 13.21 -20.90 4.94
CA CYS A 276 12.93 -20.10 6.12
C CYS A 276 11.45 -20.06 6.46
N ARG A 277 11.13 -19.72 7.70
CA ARG A 277 9.74 -19.38 8.07
C ARG A 277 9.31 -18.10 7.34
N PRO A 278 8.04 -17.99 6.91
CA PRO A 278 7.49 -16.75 6.39
C PRO A 278 7.72 -15.58 7.34
N CYS A 279 8.07 -14.43 6.77
CA CYS A 279 8.30 -13.20 7.52
C CYS A 279 7.82 -11.98 6.72
N TYR A 280 7.69 -10.87 7.42
CA TYR A 280 7.44 -9.56 6.82
C TYR A 280 8.77 -8.89 6.48
N THR A 281 8.96 -8.54 5.21
CA THR A 281 10.16 -7.85 4.73
C THR A 281 9.77 -6.67 3.85
N HIS A 282 10.07 -5.45 4.30
CA HIS A 282 9.62 -4.22 3.63
C HIS A 282 10.41 -3.86 2.36
N ALA A 283 11.63 -4.39 2.22
CA ALA A 283 12.52 -4.15 1.09
C ALA A 283 13.49 -5.32 0.88
N LEU A 284 13.92 -5.54 -0.36
CA LEU A 284 15.03 -6.45 -0.68
C LEU A 284 16.28 -5.64 -1.02
N ALA A 285 17.45 -6.23 -0.76
CA ALA A 285 18.73 -5.65 -1.16
C ALA A 285 19.20 -6.28 -2.48
N MET A 286 20.10 -5.58 -3.18
CA MET A 286 20.59 -6.01 -4.48
C MET A 286 22.00 -5.49 -4.74
N THR A 287 22.87 -6.34 -5.28
CA THR A 287 24.21 -6.00 -5.79
C THR A 287 24.23 -6.11 -7.32
N ASP A 288 25.38 -6.02 -7.98
CA ASP A 288 25.46 -6.24 -9.44
C ASP A 288 25.10 -7.67 -9.87
N LYS A 289 25.28 -8.66 -8.99
CA LYS A 289 25.09 -10.09 -9.30
C LYS A 289 23.98 -10.77 -8.52
N TYR A 290 23.68 -10.28 -7.32
CA TYR A 290 22.79 -10.96 -6.39
C TYR A 290 21.59 -10.10 -6.00
N VAL A 291 20.46 -10.74 -5.77
CA VAL A 291 19.40 -10.21 -4.91
C VAL A 291 19.55 -10.85 -3.53
N VAL A 292 19.30 -10.08 -2.48
CA VAL A 292 19.46 -10.50 -1.10
C VAL A 292 18.15 -10.31 -0.36
N PHE A 293 17.59 -11.41 0.12
CA PHE A 293 16.46 -11.41 1.04
C PHE A 293 16.99 -11.43 2.48
N VAL A 294 16.62 -10.41 3.26
CA VAL A 294 17.03 -10.29 4.67
C VAL A 294 15.88 -10.78 5.53
N ARG A 295 16.05 -11.94 6.15
CA ARG A 295 15.09 -12.51 7.07
C ARG A 295 15.38 -11.96 8.47
N ASN A 296 14.66 -10.92 8.85
CA ASN A 296 14.66 -10.39 10.21
C ASN A 296 14.07 -11.42 11.20
N PRO A 297 14.40 -11.34 12.51
CA PRO A 297 13.92 -12.26 13.54
C PRO A 297 12.47 -11.95 13.94
N VAL A 298 11.58 -11.82 12.95
CA VAL A 298 10.14 -11.66 13.11
C VAL A 298 9.47 -12.55 12.07
N HIS A 299 8.80 -13.61 12.51
CA HIS A 299 8.02 -14.44 11.60
C HIS A 299 6.58 -13.95 11.52
N LEU A 300 5.87 -14.36 10.46
CA LEU A 300 4.43 -14.19 10.36
C LEU A 300 3.73 -15.47 10.84
N ASP A 301 2.91 -15.35 11.88
CA ASP A 301 1.99 -16.39 12.32
C ASP A 301 0.76 -16.40 11.40
N LEU A 302 0.74 -17.35 10.48
CA LEU A 302 -0.33 -17.53 9.50
C LEU A 302 -1.44 -18.49 9.99
N SER A 303 -1.41 -18.94 11.25
CA SER A 303 -2.43 -19.86 11.80
C SER A 303 -3.80 -19.22 11.96
N ASP A 304 -3.86 -17.90 12.11
CA ASP A 304 -5.09 -17.11 12.21
C ASP A 304 -4.95 -15.82 11.39
N THR A 305 -5.40 -15.89 10.13
CA THR A 305 -5.38 -14.75 9.20
C THR A 305 -6.51 -13.76 9.42
N THR A 306 -7.32 -13.92 10.49
CA THR A 306 -8.37 -12.95 10.85
C THR A 306 -7.82 -11.79 11.69
N LYS A 307 -6.64 -11.98 12.30
CA LYS A 307 -5.92 -10.96 13.08
C LYS A 307 -5.46 -9.78 12.21
N GLY A 308 -5.19 -8.64 12.86
CA GLY A 308 -4.46 -7.54 12.22
C GLY A 308 -3.05 -8.00 11.82
N PHE A 309 -2.50 -7.41 10.75
CA PHE A 309 -1.19 -7.81 10.23
C PHE A 309 -0.07 -7.62 11.28
N ALA A 310 -0.17 -6.58 12.11
CA ALA A 310 0.77 -6.38 13.22
C ALA A 310 0.69 -7.49 14.29
N ASP A 311 -0.50 -8.00 14.59
CA ASP A 311 -0.70 -9.09 15.57
C ASP A 311 -0.23 -10.45 15.04
N MET A 312 -0.07 -10.58 13.72
CA MET A 312 0.53 -11.76 13.08
C MET A 312 2.06 -11.74 13.15
N MET A 313 2.69 -10.59 13.44
CA MET A 313 4.15 -10.50 13.53
C MET A 313 4.64 -10.95 14.91
N VAL A 314 5.41 -12.04 14.94
CA VAL A 314 5.94 -12.62 16.18
C VAL A 314 7.46 -12.46 16.23
N CYS A 315 7.93 -11.72 17.23
CA CYS A 315 9.36 -11.50 17.46
C CYS A 315 10.02 -12.78 17.99
N GLU A 316 11.12 -13.17 17.36
CA GLU A 316 11.93 -14.32 17.76
C GLU A 316 13.21 -13.85 18.44
N HIS A 317 13.12 -13.52 19.73
CA HIS A 317 14.20 -12.86 20.48
C HIS A 317 15.57 -13.55 20.45
N ASN A 318 15.60 -14.86 20.18
CA ASN A 318 16.83 -15.67 20.17
C ASN A 318 17.26 -16.09 18.74
N SER A 319 16.55 -15.65 17.70
CA SER A 319 16.90 -15.97 16.31
C SER A 319 17.88 -14.96 15.73
N PRO A 320 18.88 -15.39 14.94
CA PRO A 320 19.70 -14.47 14.17
C PRO A 320 18.89 -13.82 13.03
N THR A 321 19.44 -12.74 12.47
CA THR A 321 19.04 -12.27 11.14
C THR A 321 19.77 -13.12 10.10
N GLU A 322 19.03 -13.66 9.13
CA GLU A 322 19.58 -14.51 8.07
C GLU A 322 19.59 -13.75 6.74
N PHE A 323 20.58 -14.03 5.90
CA PHE A 323 20.74 -13.44 4.58
C PHE A 323 20.68 -14.54 3.54
N TYR A 324 19.64 -14.54 2.72
CA TYR A 324 19.50 -15.42 1.57
C TYR A 324 19.96 -14.67 0.33
N ILE A 325 21.05 -15.13 -0.26
CA ILE A 325 21.70 -14.49 -1.41
C ILE A 325 21.37 -15.33 -2.63
N LEU A 326 20.76 -14.75 -3.66
CA LEU A 326 20.35 -15.47 -4.86
C LEU A 326 20.98 -14.82 -6.10
N ASP A 327 21.56 -15.62 -6.99
CA ASP A 327 22.05 -15.15 -8.28
C ASP A 327 20.87 -14.60 -9.11
N LYS A 328 21.02 -13.39 -9.64
CA LYS A 328 19.95 -12.73 -10.40
C LYS A 328 19.57 -13.46 -11.68
N SER A 329 20.46 -14.28 -12.23
CA SER A 329 20.27 -14.93 -13.53
C SER A 329 19.34 -16.13 -13.46
N ASP A 330 19.46 -16.96 -12.42
CA ASP A 330 18.71 -18.21 -12.30
C ASP A 330 18.09 -18.45 -10.91
N GLY A 331 18.26 -17.51 -9.98
CA GLY A 331 17.67 -17.58 -8.65
C GLY A 331 18.29 -18.64 -7.75
N LYS A 332 19.45 -19.21 -8.08
CA LYS A 332 20.14 -20.17 -7.19
C LYS A 332 20.88 -19.45 -6.07
N GLN A 333 20.89 -20.09 -4.90
CA GLN A 333 21.67 -19.67 -3.73
C GLN A 333 23.12 -20.10 -3.87
#